data_AF-A0A267T8V6-F1
#
_entry.id   AF-A0A267T8V6-F1
#
_cell.length_a   1.000
_cell.length_b   1.000
_cell.length_c   1.000
_cell.angle_alpha   90.00
_cell.angle_beta   90.00
_cell.angle_gamma   90.00
#
_symmetry.space_group_name_H-M   'P 1'
#
loop_
_entity.id
_entity.type
_entity.pdbx_description
1 polymer ?
#
loop_
_entity_poly.entity_id
_entity_poly.type
_entity_poly.pdbx_seq_one_letter_code
_entity_poly.pdbx_strand_id
1 'polypeptide(L)'
;MKGALKSAIDGIGTGIKFLTASRFFWYVLFAFIAYLGYQRLTKPKEETFLELPLPDSGSGIPKGWNPNPLVEEFHAYFDSWFGNSDDLRDSYTKALSLTNDQFHYMVQTYNAKYGKKDSATLWTRVTSWKKILFSWSGDQQQRMENRMITLKLNY
;
A
#
# COMPACT_ATOMS: atom_id res chain seq x y z
N MET A 1 24.64 34.88 -35.16
CA MET A 1 23.68 34.01 -34.43
C MET A 1 24.18 32.59 -34.11
N LYS A 2 25.06 31.95 -34.91
CA LYS A 2 25.55 30.58 -34.64
C LYS A 2 26.42 30.41 -33.37
N GLY A 3 27.09 31.47 -32.89
CA GLY A 3 27.97 31.39 -31.71
C GLY A 3 27.25 31.37 -30.36
N ALA A 4 26.14 32.09 -30.22
CA ALA A 4 25.39 32.18 -28.96
C ALA A 4 24.66 30.86 -28.63
N LEU A 5 24.14 30.17 -29.65
CA LEU A 5 23.47 28.88 -29.49
C LEU A 5 24.45 27.77 -29.05
N LYS A 6 25.67 27.79 -29.59
CA LYS A 6 26.72 26.82 -29.22
C LYS A 6 27.20 27.03 -27.77
N SER A 7 27.41 28.28 -27.36
CA SER A 7 27.78 28.63 -25.99
C SER A 7 26.71 28.25 -24.95
N ALA A 8 25.42 28.36 -25.28
CA ALA A 8 24.33 27.94 -24.40
C ALA A 8 24.27 26.40 -24.25
N ILE A 9 24.46 25.66 -25.34
CA ILE A 9 24.49 24.19 -25.33
C ILE A 9 25.72 23.67 -24.56
N ASP A 10 26.89 24.29 -24.75
CA ASP A 10 28.11 23.94 -24.05
C ASP A 10 28.01 24.28 -22.55
N GLY A 11 27.36 25.39 -22.18
CA GLY A 11 27.08 25.76 -20.79
C GLY A 11 26.16 24.76 -20.07
N ILE A 12 25.12 24.27 -20.74
CA ILE A 12 24.23 23.23 -20.23
C ILE A 12 24.99 21.89 -20.07
N GLY A 13 25.78 21.51 -21.08
CA GLY A 13 26.60 20.29 -21.04
C GLY A 13 27.66 20.31 -19.94
N THR A 14 28.22 21.48 -19.62
CA THR A 14 29.20 21.65 -18.55
C THR A 14 28.55 21.64 -17.17
N GLY A 15 27.37 22.26 -17.02
CA GLY A 15 26.58 22.21 -15.78
C GLY A 15 26.10 20.81 -15.43
N ILE A 16 25.65 20.02 -16.41
CA ILE A 16 25.27 18.61 -16.23
C ILE A 16 26.48 17.76 -15.80
N LYS A 17 27.66 18.01 -16.39
CA LYS A 17 28.90 17.31 -16.00
C LYS A 17 29.34 17.67 -14.58
N PHE A 18 29.16 18.92 -14.14
CA PHE A 18 29.51 19.34 -12.78
C PHE A 18 28.54 18.75 -11.73
N LEU A 19 27.24 18.68 -12.05
CA LEU A 19 26.23 18.03 -11.21
C LEU A 19 26.48 16.53 -11.09
N THR A 20 26.73 15.84 -12.20
CA THR A 20 26.97 14.38 -12.23
C THR A 20 28.37 13.97 -11.75
N ALA A 21 29.36 14.88 -11.70
CA ALA A 21 30.67 14.63 -11.10
C ALA A 21 30.64 14.65 -9.56
N SER A 22 29.62 15.25 -8.96
CA SER A 22 29.46 15.31 -7.51
C SER A 22 29.02 13.95 -6.96
N ARG A 23 29.79 13.41 -6.01
CA ARG A 23 29.40 12.21 -5.23
C ARG A 23 28.05 12.39 -4.54
N PHE A 24 27.72 13.63 -4.14
CA PHE A 24 26.45 13.99 -3.52
C PHE A 24 25.25 13.79 -4.46
N PHE A 25 25.41 14.12 -5.75
CA PHE A 25 24.37 13.89 -6.75
C PHE A 25 24.05 12.39 -6.87
N TRP A 26 25.08 11.54 -6.94
CA TRP A 26 24.89 10.10 -6.98
C TRP A 26 24.28 9.57 -5.68
N TYR A 27 24.68 10.04 -4.50
CA TYR A 27 24.04 9.63 -3.24
C TYR A 27 22.56 9.98 -3.20
N VAL A 28 22.19 11.20 -3.60
CA VAL A 28 20.78 11.62 -3.66
C VAL A 28 20.02 10.80 -4.70
N LEU A 29 20.60 10.56 -5.87
CA LEU A 29 20.00 9.76 -6.92
C LEU A 29 19.82 8.29 -6.50
N PHE A 30 20.82 7.68 -5.87
CA PHE A 30 20.73 6.32 -5.34
C PHE A 30 19.71 6.23 -4.21
N ALA A 31 19.68 7.20 -3.28
CA ALA A 31 18.67 7.25 -2.23
C ALA A 31 17.26 7.40 -2.81
N PHE A 32 17.09 8.21 -3.86
CA PHE A 32 15.81 8.39 -4.55
C PHE A 32 15.37 7.13 -5.29
N ILE A 33 16.28 6.47 -6.03
CA ILE A 33 16.00 5.19 -6.70
C ILE A 33 15.68 4.10 -5.68
N ALA A 34 16.44 4.02 -4.58
CA ALA A 34 16.17 3.09 -3.49
C ALA A 34 14.81 3.36 -2.84
N TYR A 35 14.44 4.63 -2.64
CA TYR A 35 13.12 5.01 -2.15
C TYR A 35 12.01 4.60 -3.13
N LEU A 36 12.15 4.86 -4.43
CA LEU A 36 11.18 4.43 -5.44
C LEU A 36 11.05 2.90 -5.52
N GLY A 37 12.18 2.18 -5.44
CA GLY A 37 12.22 0.73 -5.36
C GLY A 37 11.50 0.21 -4.12
N TYR A 38 11.81 0.78 -2.95
CA TYR A 38 11.13 0.47 -1.69
C TYR A 38 9.63 0.71 -1.77
N GLN A 39 9.19 1.86 -2.28
CA GLN A 39 7.78 2.20 -2.47
C GLN A 39 7.08 1.20 -3.40
N ARG A 40 7.72 0.80 -4.50
CA ARG A 40 7.16 -0.18 -5.45
C ARG A 40 7.08 -1.59 -4.86
N LEU A 41 8.04 -1.99 -4.03
CA LEU A 41 8.05 -3.29 -3.35
C LEU A 41 7.02 -3.32 -2.22
N THR A 42 6.92 -2.27 -1.42
CA THR A 42 6.08 -2.23 -0.22
C THR A 42 4.66 -1.75 -0.45
N LYS A 43 4.34 -1.01 -1.52
CA LYS A 43 2.96 -0.63 -1.82
C LYS A 43 2.32 -1.67 -2.74
N PRO A 44 1.34 -2.46 -2.28
CA PRO A 44 0.53 -3.28 -3.18
C PRO A 44 -0.14 -2.40 -4.22
N LYS A 45 -0.15 -2.84 -5.48
CA LYS A 45 -1.05 -2.23 -6.45
C LYS A 45 -2.47 -2.64 -6.08
N GLU A 46 -3.43 -1.85 -6.52
CA GLU A 46 -4.84 -2.10 -6.23
C GLU A 46 -5.31 -3.48 -6.70
N GLU A 47 -4.76 -3.94 -7.81
CA GLU A 47 -5.12 -5.22 -8.42
C GLU A 47 -4.30 -6.40 -7.84
N THR A 48 -3.20 -6.13 -7.12
CA THR A 48 -2.27 -7.18 -6.67
C THR A 48 -2.97 -8.29 -5.91
N PHE A 49 -3.82 -7.98 -4.94
CA PHE A 49 -4.49 -9.02 -4.17
C PHE A 49 -5.58 -9.76 -4.96
N LEU A 50 -6.13 -9.17 -6.03
CA LEU A 50 -7.11 -9.85 -6.89
C LEU A 50 -6.46 -10.84 -7.86
N GLU A 51 -5.20 -10.61 -8.20
CA GLU A 51 -4.43 -11.44 -9.14
C GLU A 51 -3.64 -12.56 -8.44
N LEU A 52 -3.32 -12.38 -7.16
CA LEU A 52 -2.55 -13.37 -6.41
C LEU A 52 -3.39 -14.61 -6.06
N PRO A 53 -2.85 -15.82 -6.24
CA PRO A 53 -3.51 -17.02 -5.75
C PRO A 53 -3.60 -17.01 -4.23
N LEU A 54 -4.62 -17.67 -3.66
CA LEU A 54 -4.69 -17.86 -2.21
C LEU A 54 -3.44 -18.60 -1.72
N PRO A 55 -2.90 -18.26 -0.52
CA PRO A 55 -1.78 -18.99 0.04
C PRO A 55 -2.22 -20.43 0.33
N ASP A 56 -1.30 -21.39 0.18
CA ASP A 56 -1.53 -22.83 0.35
C ASP A 56 -2.82 -23.36 -0.34
N SER A 57 -3.18 -22.78 -1.50
CA SER A 57 -4.42 -23.07 -2.25
C SER A 57 -5.71 -22.92 -1.41
N GLY A 58 -5.68 -22.12 -0.34
CA GLY A 58 -6.81 -21.92 0.57
C GLY A 58 -7.04 -23.07 1.55
N SER A 59 -6.08 -23.99 1.70
CA SER A 59 -6.20 -25.13 2.63
C SER A 59 -6.36 -24.73 4.10
N GLY A 60 -5.93 -23.53 4.48
CA GLY A 60 -6.10 -22.93 5.80
C GLY A 60 -7.45 -22.23 6.01
N ILE A 61 -8.38 -22.29 5.06
CA ILE A 61 -9.73 -21.71 5.18
C ILE A 61 -10.72 -22.80 5.63
N PRO A 62 -11.30 -22.71 6.85
CA PRO A 62 -12.29 -23.67 7.30
C PRO A 62 -13.52 -23.70 6.38
N LYS A 63 -14.08 -24.89 6.15
CA LYS A 63 -15.29 -25.06 5.36
C LYS A 63 -16.45 -24.25 5.95
N GLY A 64 -17.04 -23.37 5.15
CA GLY A 64 -18.14 -22.49 5.58
C GLY A 64 -17.70 -21.19 6.26
N TRP A 65 -16.39 -20.94 6.39
CA TRP A 65 -15.90 -19.64 6.82
C TRP A 65 -16.21 -18.58 5.76
N ASN A 66 -16.69 -17.42 6.21
CA ASN A 66 -17.17 -16.35 5.32
C ASN A 66 -16.54 -15.01 5.72
N PRO A 67 -15.76 -14.36 4.85
CA PRO A 67 -15.18 -13.05 5.11
C PRO A 67 -16.19 -11.90 4.99
N ASN A 68 -17.36 -12.10 4.38
CA ASN A 68 -18.30 -11.02 4.04
C ASN A 68 -18.70 -10.13 5.24
N PRO A 69 -19.02 -10.66 6.43
CA PRO A 69 -19.39 -9.82 7.57
C PRO A 69 -18.28 -8.84 7.95
N LEU A 70 -17.04 -9.33 8.02
CA LEU A 70 -15.88 -8.49 8.36
C LEU A 70 -15.57 -7.48 7.25
N VAL A 71 -15.72 -7.87 5.99
CA VAL A 71 -15.57 -6.98 4.83
C VAL A 71 -16.60 -5.85 4.84
N GLU A 72 -17.83 -6.13 5.26
CA GLU A 72 -18.89 -5.13 5.43
C GLU A 72 -18.63 -4.21 6.61
N GLU A 73 -18.15 -4.72 7.75
CA GLU A 73 -17.71 -3.89 8.89
C GLU A 73 -16.65 -2.87 8.48
N PHE A 74 -15.60 -3.32 7.76
CA PHE A 74 -14.57 -2.42 7.23
C PHE A 74 -15.14 -1.36 6.29
N HIS A 75 -16.00 -1.76 5.36
CA HIS A 75 -16.56 -0.82 4.40
C HIS A 75 -17.47 0.21 5.07
N ALA A 76 -18.34 -0.22 5.98
CA ALA A 76 -19.22 0.67 6.74
C ALA A 76 -18.43 1.71 7.53
N TYR A 77 -17.31 1.31 8.15
CA TYR A 77 -16.43 2.27 8.82
C TYR A 77 -15.81 3.28 7.83
N PHE A 78 -15.22 2.80 6.72
CA PHE A 78 -14.53 3.66 5.77
C PHE A 78 -15.46 4.56 4.94
N ASP A 79 -16.74 4.20 4.82
CA ASP A 79 -17.78 5.00 4.16
C ASP A 79 -18.40 6.05 5.10
N SER A 80 -18.36 5.80 6.42
CA SER A 80 -18.89 6.74 7.42
C SER A 80 -17.98 7.96 7.61
N TRP A 81 -18.56 9.16 7.54
CA TRP A 81 -17.88 10.43 7.86
C TRP A 81 -17.44 10.54 9.33
N PHE A 82 -18.06 9.78 10.23
CA PHE A 82 -17.79 9.75 11.67
C PHE A 82 -17.73 8.31 12.20
N GLY A 83 -17.06 7.41 11.47
CA GLY A 83 -16.90 6.02 11.89
C GLY A 83 -16.38 5.94 13.33
N ASN A 84 -17.06 5.16 14.18
CA ASN A 84 -16.65 4.96 15.57
C ASN A 84 -15.29 4.25 15.60
N SER A 85 -14.29 4.86 16.25
CA SER A 85 -12.94 4.32 16.33
C SER A 85 -12.87 2.94 16.96
N ASP A 86 -13.80 2.63 17.87
CA ASP A 86 -13.88 1.32 18.52
C ASP A 86 -14.31 0.22 17.55
N ASP A 87 -15.17 0.54 16.57
CA ASP A 87 -15.62 -0.43 15.57
C ASP A 87 -14.47 -0.80 14.62
N LEU A 88 -13.70 0.19 14.14
CA LEU A 88 -12.51 -0.08 13.31
C LEU A 88 -11.47 -0.89 14.07
N ARG A 89 -11.28 -0.57 15.34
CA ARG A 89 -10.38 -1.28 16.25
C ARG A 89 -10.76 -2.76 16.35
N ASP A 90 -12.04 -3.04 16.54
CA ASP A 90 -12.52 -4.41 16.68
C ASP A 90 -12.40 -5.15 15.35
N SER A 91 -12.69 -4.50 14.22
CA SER A 91 -12.45 -5.07 12.89
C SER A 91 -10.97 -5.33 12.61
N TYR A 92 -10.05 -4.44 13.02
CA TYR A 92 -8.61 -4.70 12.92
C TYR A 92 -8.17 -5.85 13.80
N THR A 93 -8.67 -5.94 15.03
CA THR A 93 -8.33 -7.04 15.95
C THR A 93 -8.80 -8.38 15.37
N LYS A 94 -10.03 -8.42 14.85
CA LYS A 94 -10.57 -9.60 14.14
C LYS A 94 -9.69 -9.96 12.94
N ALA A 95 -9.38 -9.00 12.06
CA ALA A 95 -8.58 -9.22 10.86
C ALA A 95 -7.14 -9.69 11.16
N LEU A 96 -6.49 -9.13 12.18
CA LEU A 96 -5.15 -9.52 12.61
C LEU A 96 -5.12 -10.90 13.29
N SER A 97 -6.26 -11.39 13.79
CA SER A 97 -6.37 -12.73 14.39
C SER A 97 -6.54 -13.87 13.36
N LEU A 98 -6.89 -13.54 12.12
CA LEU A 98 -7.10 -14.51 11.04
C LEU A 98 -5.81 -15.24 10.68
N THR A 99 -5.91 -16.43 10.08
CA THR A 99 -4.78 -17.08 9.39
C THR A 99 -4.38 -16.30 8.13
N ASN A 100 -3.24 -16.63 7.52
CA ASN A 100 -2.81 -15.94 6.29
C ASN A 100 -3.80 -16.16 5.13
N ASP A 101 -4.35 -17.37 4.98
CA ASP A 101 -5.32 -17.68 3.94
C ASP A 101 -6.64 -16.96 4.16
N GLN A 102 -7.14 -16.94 5.41
CA GLN A 102 -8.34 -16.20 5.77
C GLN A 102 -8.16 -14.70 5.57
N PHE A 103 -7.00 -14.15 5.96
CA PHE A 103 -6.70 -12.75 5.79
C PHE A 103 -6.58 -12.38 4.30
N HIS A 104 -5.89 -13.18 3.49
CA HIS A 104 -5.80 -12.97 2.04
C HIS A 104 -7.20 -13.03 1.40
N TYR A 105 -7.99 -14.05 1.75
CA TYR A 105 -9.35 -14.20 1.21
C TYR A 105 -10.26 -13.03 1.61
N MET A 106 -10.11 -12.49 2.82
CA MET A 106 -10.80 -11.26 3.24
C MET A 106 -10.38 -10.04 2.40
N VAL A 107 -9.08 -9.82 2.18
CA VAL A 107 -8.57 -8.72 1.35
C VAL A 107 -9.08 -8.84 -0.09
N GLN A 108 -9.05 -10.05 -0.66
CA GLN A 108 -9.61 -10.35 -1.98
C GLN A 108 -11.10 -10.02 -2.07
N THR A 109 -11.86 -10.50 -1.08
CA THR A 109 -13.31 -10.29 -1.04
C THR A 109 -13.64 -8.79 -0.93
N TYR A 110 -12.90 -8.03 -0.11
CA TYR A 110 -13.07 -6.58 -0.02
C TYR A 110 -12.79 -5.90 -1.37
N ASN A 111 -11.65 -6.21 -1.99
CA ASN A 111 -11.26 -5.56 -3.24
C ASN A 111 -12.19 -5.94 -4.41
N ALA A 112 -12.71 -7.17 -4.42
CA ALA A 112 -13.67 -7.62 -5.42
C ALA A 112 -15.03 -6.90 -5.27
N LYS A 113 -15.48 -6.69 -4.02
CA LYS A 113 -16.78 -6.09 -3.72
C LYS A 113 -16.77 -4.55 -3.81
N TYR A 114 -15.73 -3.91 -3.26
CA TYR A 114 -15.67 -2.45 -3.10
C TYR A 114 -14.50 -1.80 -3.83
N GLY A 115 -13.39 -2.52 -4.04
CA GLY A 115 -12.18 -1.97 -4.67
C GLY A 115 -12.44 -1.38 -6.06
N LYS A 116 -13.23 -2.06 -6.90
CA LYS A 116 -13.63 -1.55 -8.22
C LYS A 116 -14.68 -0.44 -8.17
N LYS A 117 -15.60 -0.51 -7.19
CA LYS A 117 -16.74 0.41 -7.07
C LYS A 117 -16.31 1.78 -6.57
N ASP A 118 -15.41 1.80 -5.59
CA ASP A 118 -15.00 3.02 -4.88
C ASP A 118 -13.64 3.54 -5.35
N SER A 119 -13.01 2.86 -6.32
CA SER A 119 -11.61 3.11 -6.73
C SER A 119 -10.63 3.16 -5.55
N ALA A 120 -10.90 2.35 -4.52
CA ALA A 120 -10.11 2.32 -3.30
C ALA A 120 -10.09 0.90 -2.74
N THR A 121 -8.93 0.26 -2.81
CA THR A 121 -8.72 -1.05 -2.18
C THR A 121 -8.66 -0.97 -0.67
N LEU A 122 -8.74 -2.12 -0.01
CA LEU A 122 -8.52 -2.19 1.44
C LEU A 122 -7.18 -1.58 1.83
N TRP A 123 -6.13 -1.81 1.04
CA TRP A 123 -4.82 -1.17 1.23
C TRP A 123 -4.92 0.36 1.18
N THR A 124 -5.53 0.90 0.12
CA THR A 124 -5.71 2.35 -0.06
C THR A 124 -6.49 2.93 1.11
N ARG A 125 -7.56 2.28 1.56
CA ARG A 125 -8.38 2.72 2.70
C ARG A 125 -7.59 2.71 4.01
N VAL A 126 -6.93 1.60 4.35
CA VAL A 126 -6.11 1.47 5.57
C VAL A 126 -4.99 2.52 5.61
N THR A 127 -4.31 2.75 4.49
CA THR A 127 -3.18 3.70 4.43
C THR A 127 -3.57 5.16 4.27
N SER A 128 -4.74 5.46 3.71
CA SER A 128 -5.20 6.84 3.49
C SER A 128 -5.92 7.41 4.71
N TRP A 129 -6.51 6.57 5.56
CA TRP A 129 -7.16 6.98 6.81
C TRP A 129 -6.17 7.39 7.93
N LYS A 130 -4.89 7.54 7.59
CA LYS A 130 -3.75 7.70 8.50
C LYS A 130 -3.69 9.03 9.27
N LYS A 131 -4.74 9.86 9.29
CA LYS A 131 -4.65 11.23 9.85
C LYS A 131 -5.87 11.77 10.58
N ILE A 132 -6.97 11.04 10.71
CA ILE A 132 -8.17 11.59 11.34
C ILE A 132 -8.40 10.88 12.69
N LEU A 133 -7.78 11.44 13.72
CA LEU A 133 -8.23 11.48 15.12
C LEU A 133 -7.81 10.48 16.21
N PHE A 134 -7.07 9.38 15.98
CA PHE A 134 -6.84 8.42 17.10
C PHE A 134 -5.38 7.99 17.31
N SER A 135 -4.83 8.33 18.48
CA SER A 135 -3.47 7.93 18.93
C SER A 135 -3.32 6.43 19.19
N TRP A 136 -4.43 5.67 19.21
CA TRP A 136 -4.46 4.23 19.50
C TRP A 136 -4.45 3.35 18.24
N SER A 137 -5.03 3.81 17.12
CA SER A 137 -5.13 3.01 15.89
C SER A 137 -3.80 2.83 15.15
N GLY A 138 -2.77 3.61 15.49
CA GLY A 138 -1.46 3.57 14.84
C GLY A 138 -0.78 2.21 14.88
N ASP A 139 -0.82 1.49 16.02
CA ASP A 139 -0.16 0.18 16.14
C ASP A 139 -0.88 -0.90 15.32
N GLN A 140 -2.20 -0.99 15.46
CA GLN A 140 -3.01 -1.96 14.72
C GLN A 140 -3.01 -1.69 13.22
N GLN A 141 -3.07 -0.41 12.82
CA GLN A 141 -2.92 0.00 11.42
C GLN A 141 -1.54 -0.40 10.88
N GLN A 142 -0.46 -0.11 11.62
CA GLN A 142 0.90 -0.48 11.19
C GLN A 142 1.04 -2.01 11.06
N ARG A 143 0.42 -2.78 11.95
CA ARG A 143 0.37 -4.25 11.86
C ARG A 143 -0.42 -4.73 10.65
N MET A 144 -1.55 -4.10 10.33
CA MET A 144 -2.33 -4.38 9.12
C MET A 144 -1.53 -4.06 7.84
N GLU A 145 -0.87 -2.90 7.80
CA GLU A 145 0.02 -2.51 6.71
C GLU A 145 1.15 -3.55 6.53
N ASN A 146 1.86 -3.88 7.60
CA ASN A 146 2.94 -4.87 7.59
C ASN A 146 2.42 -6.24 7.13
N ARG A 147 1.23 -6.66 7.57
CA ARG A 147 0.63 -7.94 7.18
C ARG A 147 0.31 -8.00 5.69
N MET A 148 -0.25 -6.93 5.13
CA MET A 148 -0.53 -6.81 3.69
C MET A 148 0.77 -6.76 2.86
N ILE A 149 1.81 -6.08 3.35
CA ILE A 149 3.14 -6.07 2.72
C ILE A 149 3.72 -7.50 2.69
N THR A 150 3.68 -8.21 3.82
CA THR A 150 4.17 -9.59 3.91
C THR A 150 3.41 -10.52 2.98
N LEU A 151 2.08 -10.39 2.87
CA LEU A 151 1.30 -11.16 1.90
C LEU A 151 1.77 -10.93 0.46
N LYS A 152 2.03 -9.68 0.08
CA LYS A 152 2.52 -9.35 -1.28
C LYS A 152 3.94 -9.87 -1.55
N LEU A 153 4.80 -9.89 -0.54
CA LEU A 153 6.20 -10.27 -0.72
C LEU A 153 6.40 -11.79 -0.73
N ASN A 154 5.54 -12.53 -0.03
CA ASN A 154 5.68 -13.97 0.12
C ASN A 154 4.85 -14.79 -0.88
N TYR A 155 3.94 -14.15 -1.62
CA TYR A 155 3.00 -14.80 -2.54
C TYR A 155 2.81 -13.95 -3.80
#